data_AF-A0A956M3U3-F1
#
_entry.id   AF-A0A956M3U3-F1
#
_cell.length_a   1.000
_cell.length_b   1.000
_cell.length_c   1.000
_cell.angle_alpha   90.00
_cell.angle_beta   90.00
_cell.angle_gamma   90.00
#
_symmetry.space_group_name_H-M   'P 1'
#
loop_
_entity.id
_entity.type
_entity.pdbx_description
1 polymer ?
#
loop_
_entity_poly.entity_id
_entity_poly.type
_entity_poly.pdbx_seq_one_letter_code
_entity_poly.pdbx_strand_id
1 'polypeptide(L)'
;MPYSHRGIVLTLLLGIAQLPTVDTVRARDFVLDQWNDTFVPTLLWNIESFGPLGQQFIPEQSSVGFAEFWIRAPSNGVTARFSVALWTADWRERIGQSTAESVVRDFHGPMRVEFSPPIAVTPGRTYILELRSAPGGIMTAVGPNHYPRGILLRGGPDTDQFDVWFREGIIDPTPTLQASWGSLKARYR
;
A
#
# COMPACT_ATOMS: atom_id res chain seq x y z
N MET A 1 44.90 72.57 -5.79
CA MET A 1 43.42 72.63 -5.74
C MET A 1 42.86 71.68 -6.80
N PRO A 2 41.82 70.86 -6.56
CA PRO A 2 41.41 70.19 -5.32
C PRO A 2 41.34 68.65 -5.47
N TYR A 3 41.29 67.98 -4.33
CA TYR A 3 41.07 66.54 -4.14
C TYR A 3 39.60 66.14 -4.40
N SER A 4 39.39 64.91 -4.90
CA SER A 4 38.09 64.22 -4.86
C SER A 4 38.33 62.73 -4.65
N HIS A 5 38.19 62.29 -3.40
CA HIS A 5 38.06 60.88 -3.04
C HIS A 5 36.59 60.47 -3.13
N ARG A 6 36.30 59.44 -3.92
CA ARG A 6 35.06 58.67 -3.82
C ARG A 6 35.43 57.21 -3.55
N GLY A 7 35.32 56.82 -2.29
CA GLY A 7 35.41 55.42 -1.87
C GLY A 7 34.16 54.66 -2.33
N ILE A 8 34.35 53.59 -3.08
CA ILE A 8 33.32 52.62 -3.42
C ILE A 8 33.26 51.62 -2.26
N VAL A 9 32.15 51.61 -1.52
CA VAL A 9 31.84 50.57 -0.54
C VAL A 9 31.31 49.36 -1.32
N LEU A 10 32.08 48.28 -1.35
CA LEU A 10 31.68 47.01 -1.95
C LEU A 10 30.95 46.17 -0.89
N THR A 11 29.62 46.17 -0.91
CA THR A 11 28.80 45.28 -0.07
C THR A 11 28.88 43.86 -0.63
N LEU A 12 29.60 42.98 0.06
CA LEU A 12 29.67 41.55 -0.26
C LEU A 12 28.40 40.85 0.25
N LEU A 13 27.46 40.54 -0.66
CA LEU A 13 26.29 39.71 -0.35
C LEU A 13 26.72 38.24 -0.30
N LEU A 14 26.83 37.67 0.91
CA LEU A 14 26.94 36.22 1.10
C LEU A 14 25.59 35.57 0.77
N GLY A 15 25.46 35.02 -0.43
CA GLY A 15 24.38 34.09 -0.77
C GLY A 15 24.61 32.78 -0.04
N ILE A 16 23.77 32.48 0.95
CA ILE A 16 23.72 31.16 1.58
C ILE A 16 23.11 30.21 0.54
N ALA A 17 23.92 29.32 -0.03
CA ALA A 17 23.43 28.23 -0.84
C ALA A 17 22.59 27.30 0.04
N GLN A 18 21.28 27.25 -0.18
CA GLN A 18 20.43 26.22 0.41
C GLN A 18 20.83 24.88 -0.19
N LEU A 19 21.42 24.01 0.64
CA LEU A 19 21.68 22.63 0.25
C LEU A 19 20.34 21.93 0.02
N PRO A 20 20.21 21.10 -1.04
CA PRO A 20 18.99 20.32 -1.24
C PRO A 20 18.78 19.38 -0.05
N THR A 21 17.60 19.46 0.56
CA THR A 21 17.13 18.46 1.51
C THR A 21 16.99 17.14 0.77
N VAL A 22 17.81 16.15 1.15
CA VAL A 22 17.59 14.77 0.71
C VAL A 22 16.48 14.20 1.58
N ASP A 23 15.27 14.16 1.03
CA ASP A 23 14.16 13.43 1.65
C ASP A 23 14.54 11.95 1.68
N THR A 24 14.93 11.47 2.85
CA THR A 24 15.22 10.06 3.06
C THR A 24 13.89 9.33 3.19
N VAL A 25 13.42 8.72 2.11
CA VAL A 25 12.26 7.81 2.15
C VAL A 25 12.64 6.60 3.00
N ARG A 26 12.01 6.45 4.17
CA ARG A 26 12.15 5.24 5.01
C ARG A 26 10.94 4.34 4.79
N ALA A 27 11.19 3.03 4.61
CA ALA A 27 10.14 2.04 4.74
C ALA A 27 9.58 2.09 6.17
N ARG A 28 8.26 2.19 6.31
CA ARG A 28 7.61 2.02 7.63
C ARG A 28 7.64 0.53 7.97
N ASP A 29 7.94 0.22 9.22
CA ASP A 29 7.82 -1.15 9.71
C ASP A 29 6.34 -1.56 9.63
N PHE A 30 6.09 -2.81 9.23
CA PHE A 30 4.75 -3.36 9.15
C PHE A 30 4.75 -4.77 9.72
N VAL A 31 3.63 -5.15 10.30
CA VAL A 31 3.41 -6.49 10.85
C VAL A 31 2.35 -7.16 10.00
N LEU A 32 2.72 -8.27 9.35
CA LEU A 32 1.77 -9.12 8.63
C LEU A 32 0.86 -9.81 9.64
N ASP A 33 -0.45 -9.79 9.35
CA ASP A 33 -1.47 -10.50 10.11
C ASP A 33 -1.88 -11.75 9.32
N GLN A 34 -2.68 -11.60 8.26
CA GLN A 34 -3.07 -12.71 7.38
C GLN A 34 -2.45 -12.63 5.98
N TRP A 35 -2.20 -13.79 5.37
CA TRP A 35 -1.71 -13.88 4.00
C TRP A 35 -2.09 -15.18 3.29
N ASN A 36 -2.11 -15.09 1.96
CA ASN A 36 -2.08 -16.22 1.04
C ASN A 36 -1.14 -15.88 -0.12
N ASP A 37 0.13 -16.23 0.01
CA ASP A 37 1.17 -15.95 -0.98
C ASP A 37 1.91 -17.23 -1.44
N THR A 38 1.27 -18.38 -1.21
CA THR A 38 1.88 -19.71 -1.33
C THR A 38 1.96 -20.25 -2.76
N PHE A 39 1.29 -19.60 -3.70
CA PHE A 39 1.26 -20.02 -5.10
C PHE A 39 1.93 -19.01 -6.01
N VAL A 40 2.48 -19.51 -7.12
CA VAL A 40 3.03 -18.68 -8.19
C VAL A 40 1.85 -18.11 -9.01
N PRO A 41 1.74 -16.79 -9.18
CA PRO A 41 0.70 -16.15 -9.98
C PRO A 41 0.74 -16.54 -11.47
N THR A 42 0.02 -17.59 -11.86
CA THR A 42 -0.09 -18.04 -13.26
C THR A 42 -1.45 -17.74 -13.88
N LEU A 43 -2.51 -17.71 -13.07
CA LEU A 43 -3.87 -17.38 -13.51
C LEU A 43 -4.23 -15.97 -13.03
N LEU A 44 -4.79 -15.18 -13.95
CA LEU A 44 -5.12 -13.79 -13.72
C LEU A 44 -6.59 -13.54 -14.06
N TRP A 45 -7.32 -12.88 -13.16
CA TRP A 45 -8.71 -12.47 -13.38
C TRP A 45 -8.82 -10.95 -13.44
N ASN A 46 -9.52 -10.43 -14.43
CA ASN A 46 -9.78 -9.01 -14.57
C ASN A 46 -10.74 -8.53 -13.46
N ILE A 47 -10.31 -7.58 -12.65
CA ILE A 47 -11.04 -7.13 -11.46
C ILE A 47 -12.40 -6.52 -11.84
N GLU A 48 -12.47 -5.76 -12.93
CA GLU A 48 -13.71 -5.14 -13.41
C GLU A 48 -14.69 -6.16 -14.02
N SER A 49 -14.18 -7.20 -14.70
CA SER A 49 -15.01 -8.19 -15.42
C SER A 49 -15.52 -9.33 -14.53
N PHE A 50 -14.77 -9.68 -13.48
CA PHE A 50 -15.15 -10.70 -12.50
C PHE A 50 -15.69 -10.08 -11.20
N GLY A 51 -15.81 -8.75 -11.18
CA GLY A 51 -16.24 -7.96 -10.02
C GLY A 51 -17.72 -8.16 -9.64
N PRO A 52 -18.10 -7.91 -8.37
CA PRO A 52 -17.21 -7.63 -7.24
C PRO A 52 -16.30 -8.83 -6.95
N LEU A 53 -15.01 -8.59 -6.66
CA LEU A 53 -14.06 -9.62 -6.25
C LEU A 53 -13.60 -9.30 -4.83
N GLY A 54 -13.67 -10.28 -3.93
CA GLY A 54 -13.15 -10.09 -2.58
C GLY A 54 -12.58 -11.34 -1.95
N GLN A 55 -11.60 -11.19 -1.07
CA GLN A 55 -11.05 -12.28 -0.29
C GLN A 55 -11.59 -12.20 1.14
N GLN A 56 -12.21 -13.29 1.61
CA GLN A 56 -12.50 -13.41 3.03
C GLN A 56 -11.22 -13.66 3.81
N PHE A 57 -11.16 -13.11 5.02
CA PHE A 57 -10.12 -13.37 6.00
C PHE A 57 -10.66 -13.19 7.43
N ILE A 58 -9.91 -13.70 8.40
CA ILE A 58 -10.21 -13.55 9.82
C ILE A 58 -8.96 -12.95 10.46
N PRO A 59 -8.92 -11.64 10.79
CA PRO A 59 -7.75 -11.00 11.37
C PRO A 59 -7.47 -11.52 12.78
N GLU A 60 -6.20 -11.51 13.16
CA GLU A 60 -5.74 -11.73 14.54
C GLU A 60 -5.46 -10.40 15.26
N GLN A 61 -5.23 -9.33 14.50
CA GLN A 61 -5.04 -7.99 15.00
C GLN A 61 -6.36 -7.22 15.09
N SER A 62 -6.37 -6.15 15.89
CA SER A 62 -7.54 -5.30 16.12
C SER A 62 -7.71 -4.18 15.10
N SER A 63 -6.85 -4.12 14.08
CA SER A 63 -6.94 -3.16 12.98
C SER A 63 -6.30 -3.70 11.72
N VAL A 64 -6.73 -3.19 10.56
CA VAL A 64 -6.10 -3.39 9.26
C VAL A 64 -5.54 -2.06 8.79
N GLY A 65 -4.22 -1.97 8.68
CA GLY A 65 -3.49 -0.79 8.24
C GLY A 65 -3.11 -0.82 6.77
N PHE A 66 -2.93 -1.99 6.18
CA PHE A 66 -2.67 -2.14 4.75
C PHE A 66 -3.25 -3.44 4.19
N ALA A 67 -3.40 -3.47 2.87
CA ALA A 67 -3.60 -4.70 2.11
C ALA A 67 -2.69 -4.69 0.89
N GLU A 68 -2.20 -5.85 0.50
CA GLU A 68 -1.30 -6.05 -0.63
C GLU A 68 -1.82 -7.20 -1.48
N PHE A 69 -1.91 -6.99 -2.79
CA PHE A 69 -2.40 -7.97 -3.74
C PHE A 69 -1.44 -8.09 -4.91
N TRP A 70 -1.29 -9.28 -5.47
CA TRP A 70 -0.59 -9.42 -6.74
C TRP A 70 -1.50 -8.95 -7.86
N ILE A 71 -1.06 -7.92 -8.57
CA ILE A 71 -1.81 -7.35 -9.68
C ILE A 71 -0.96 -7.29 -10.95
N ARG A 72 -1.66 -7.22 -12.08
CA ARG A 72 -1.09 -6.91 -13.38
C ARG A 72 -1.86 -5.77 -14.01
N ALA A 73 -1.15 -4.71 -14.38
CA ALA A 73 -1.69 -3.66 -15.23
C ALA A 73 -1.55 -4.04 -16.70
N PRO A 74 -2.55 -3.78 -17.55
CA PRO A 74 -2.41 -3.99 -18.99
C PRO A 74 -1.54 -2.90 -19.64
N SER A 75 -1.06 -3.21 -20.84
CA SER A 75 -0.20 -2.35 -21.66
C SER A 75 -0.95 -1.28 -22.46
N ASN A 76 -2.27 -1.15 -22.26
CA ASN A 76 -3.21 -0.39 -23.11
C ASN A 76 -3.09 1.14 -23.01
N GLY A 77 -2.11 1.65 -22.26
CA GLY A 77 -1.84 3.09 -22.14
C GLY A 77 -2.79 3.87 -21.24
N VAL A 78 -3.71 3.18 -20.55
CA VAL A 78 -4.59 3.79 -19.54
C VAL A 78 -3.90 3.76 -18.19
N THR A 79 -3.81 4.91 -17.51
CA THR A 79 -3.38 4.94 -16.10
C THR A 79 -4.50 4.37 -15.25
N ALA A 80 -4.29 3.14 -14.78
CA ALA A 80 -5.25 2.48 -13.91
C ALA A 80 -5.05 2.86 -12.46
N ARG A 81 -6.14 2.87 -11.69
CA ARG A 81 -6.10 3.03 -10.24
C ARG A 81 -6.55 1.75 -9.55
N PHE A 82 -5.86 1.38 -8.49
CA PHE A 82 -6.19 0.24 -7.64
C PHE A 82 -6.51 0.72 -6.22
N SER A 83 -7.57 0.19 -5.65
CA SER A 83 -7.92 0.39 -4.24
C SER A 83 -8.55 -0.85 -3.67
N VAL A 84 -8.61 -0.91 -2.34
CA VAL A 84 -9.25 -2.00 -1.61
C VAL A 84 -10.30 -1.42 -0.69
N ALA A 85 -11.49 -2.01 -0.68
CA ALA A 85 -12.51 -1.71 0.33
C ALA A 85 -12.59 -2.85 1.33
N LEU A 86 -12.82 -2.52 2.60
CA LEU A 86 -13.00 -3.50 3.66
C LEU A 86 -14.48 -3.57 4.05
N TRP A 87 -15.02 -4.78 4.08
CA TRP A 87 -16.40 -5.07 4.40
C TRP A 87 -16.52 -6.04 5.56
N THR A 88 -17.63 -5.95 6.28
CA THR A 88 -18.09 -7.05 7.15
C THR A 88 -18.48 -8.28 6.31
N ALA A 89 -18.62 -9.43 6.97
CA ALA A 89 -19.09 -10.66 6.33
C ALA A 89 -20.38 -10.44 5.48
N ASP A 90 -20.53 -11.25 4.44
CA ASP A 90 -21.66 -11.23 3.49
C ASP A 90 -21.87 -9.90 2.74
N TRP A 91 -20.84 -9.06 2.60
CA TRP A 91 -20.94 -7.77 1.89
C TRP A 91 -21.96 -6.80 2.48
N ARG A 92 -22.33 -6.93 3.77
CA ARG A 92 -23.42 -6.14 4.37
C ARG A 92 -23.05 -4.68 4.58
N GLU A 93 -21.86 -4.41 5.09
CA GLU A 93 -21.42 -3.08 5.48
C GLU A 93 -19.98 -2.83 5.08
N ARG A 94 -19.74 -1.73 4.35
CA ARG A 94 -18.38 -1.27 4.05
C ARG A 94 -17.87 -0.44 5.22
N ILE A 95 -16.86 -0.94 5.90
CA ILE A 95 -16.28 -0.31 7.09
C ILE A 95 -15.06 0.56 6.79
N GLY A 96 -14.54 0.50 5.57
CA GLY A 96 -13.58 1.49 5.08
C GLY A 96 -13.07 1.21 3.68
N GLN A 97 -12.18 2.08 3.21
CA GLN A 97 -11.56 1.98 1.89
C GLN A 97 -10.16 2.60 1.94
N SER A 98 -9.22 1.97 1.23
CA SER A 98 -7.86 2.47 1.08
C SER A 98 -7.83 3.73 0.22
N THR A 99 -6.69 4.43 0.27
CA THR A 99 -6.34 5.39 -0.79
C THR A 99 -6.21 4.62 -2.12
N ALA A 100 -6.69 5.24 -3.21
CA ALA A 100 -6.56 4.67 -4.54
C ALA A 100 -5.20 5.04 -5.14
N GLU A 101 -4.38 4.05 -5.44
CA GLU A 101 -3.03 4.21 -5.98
C GLU A 101 -3.02 4.12 -7.50
N SER A 102 -2.18 4.95 -8.14
CA SER A 102 -1.94 4.85 -9.59
C SER A 102 -1.02 3.67 -9.87
N VAL A 103 -1.42 2.81 -10.80
CA VAL A 103 -0.64 1.65 -11.21
C VAL A 103 0.11 1.98 -12.50
N VAL A 104 1.43 1.80 -12.46
CA VAL A 104 2.29 2.04 -13.63
C VAL A 104 1.94 1.04 -14.73
N ARG A 105 2.07 1.46 -15.99
CA ARG A 105 1.89 0.59 -17.15
C ARG A 105 2.79 -0.64 -17.05
N ASP A 106 2.28 -1.79 -17.49
CA ASP A 106 3.01 -3.06 -17.50
C ASP A 106 3.47 -3.52 -16.10
N PHE A 107 2.97 -2.90 -15.04
CA PHE A 107 3.22 -3.33 -13.68
C PHE A 107 2.77 -4.78 -13.51
N HIS A 108 3.64 -5.58 -12.90
CA HIS A 108 3.37 -6.97 -12.59
C HIS A 108 4.05 -7.33 -11.26
N GLY A 109 3.26 -7.52 -10.22
CA GLY A 109 3.78 -7.83 -8.90
C GLY A 109 2.84 -7.48 -7.75
N PRO A 110 3.32 -7.60 -6.50
CA PRO A 110 2.59 -7.17 -5.31
C PRO A 110 2.42 -5.65 -5.29
N MET A 111 1.17 -5.19 -5.16
CA MET A 111 0.82 -3.78 -4.98
C MET A 111 0.13 -3.62 -3.63
N ARG A 112 0.71 -2.74 -2.79
CA ARG A 112 0.19 -2.40 -1.47
C ARG A 112 -0.65 -1.14 -1.54
N VAL A 113 -1.74 -1.12 -0.79
CA VAL A 113 -2.54 0.06 -0.49
C VAL A 113 -2.70 0.22 1.00
N GLU A 114 -2.70 1.46 1.49
CA GLU A 114 -2.81 1.77 2.91
C GLU A 114 -4.21 2.28 3.27
N PHE A 115 -4.65 1.92 4.47
CA PHE A 115 -5.82 2.50 5.12
C PHE A 115 -5.34 3.59 6.08
N SER A 116 -5.75 4.83 5.84
CA SER A 116 -5.38 5.98 6.66
C SER A 116 -6.63 6.78 7.05
N PRO A 117 -7.09 6.67 8.31
CA PRO A 117 -6.52 5.85 9.40
C PRO A 117 -6.69 4.32 9.19
N PRO A 118 -5.92 3.47 9.89
CA PRO A 118 -6.17 2.03 9.95
C PRO A 118 -7.62 1.74 10.36
N ILE A 119 -8.23 0.71 9.76
CA ILE A 119 -9.63 0.37 10.03
C ILE A 119 -9.69 -0.59 11.21
N ALA A 120 -10.46 -0.23 12.24
CA ALA A 120 -10.68 -1.09 13.39
C ALA A 120 -11.47 -2.35 12.99
N VAL A 121 -11.00 -3.51 13.46
CA VAL A 121 -11.64 -4.81 13.28
C VAL A 121 -11.67 -5.57 14.60
N THR A 122 -12.55 -6.56 14.71
CA THR A 122 -12.57 -7.47 15.86
C THR A 122 -11.80 -8.73 15.49
N PRO A 123 -10.71 -9.08 16.21
CA PRO A 123 -10.01 -10.34 16.00
C PRO A 123 -10.97 -11.54 16.04
N GLY A 124 -10.75 -12.51 15.15
CA GLY A 124 -11.58 -13.71 15.09
C GLY A 124 -12.93 -13.57 14.37
N ARG A 125 -13.27 -12.37 13.83
CA ARG A 125 -14.45 -12.19 12.97
C ARG A 125 -14.08 -12.23 11.49
N THR A 126 -14.98 -12.71 10.64
CA THR A 126 -14.75 -12.71 9.18
C THR A 126 -14.99 -11.32 8.57
N TYR A 127 -14.06 -10.90 7.72
CA TYR A 127 -14.13 -9.68 6.91
C TYR A 127 -13.80 -9.99 5.45
N ILE A 128 -14.07 -9.04 4.56
CA ILE A 128 -13.81 -9.18 3.13
C ILE A 128 -12.97 -7.99 2.63
N LEU A 129 -11.84 -8.28 2.00
CA LEU A 129 -11.07 -7.30 1.23
C LEU A 129 -11.56 -7.31 -0.22
N GLU A 130 -12.34 -6.30 -0.61
CA GLU A 130 -12.80 -6.09 -1.98
C GLU A 130 -11.73 -5.43 -2.83
N LEU A 131 -11.34 -6.07 -3.92
CA LEU A 131 -10.46 -5.49 -4.92
C LEU A 131 -11.26 -4.57 -5.83
N ARG A 132 -10.80 -3.34 -5.99
CA ARG A 132 -11.44 -2.33 -6.83
C ARG A 132 -10.42 -1.73 -7.78
N SER A 133 -10.80 -1.59 -9.03
CA SER A 133 -9.96 -0.91 -10.02
C SER A 133 -10.80 0.01 -10.90
N ALA A 134 -10.22 1.13 -11.33
CA ALA A 134 -10.86 2.05 -12.24
C ALA A 134 -9.86 2.99 -12.95
N PRO A 135 -10.13 3.34 -14.21
CA PRO A 135 -10.39 2.40 -15.30
C PRO A 135 -9.09 1.70 -15.71
N GLY A 136 -9.17 0.65 -16.53
CA GLY A 136 -7.99 0.20 -17.27
C GLY A 136 -7.61 -1.24 -17.01
N GLY A 137 -8.53 -2.10 -16.57
CA GLY A 137 -8.44 -3.54 -16.77
C GLY A 137 -7.38 -4.24 -15.92
N ILE A 138 -7.12 -3.76 -14.71
CA ILE A 138 -6.22 -4.42 -13.76
C ILE A 138 -6.70 -5.86 -13.55
N MET A 139 -5.75 -6.78 -13.56
CA MET A 139 -5.98 -8.18 -13.23
C MET A 139 -5.36 -8.51 -11.86
N THR A 140 -5.98 -9.41 -11.11
CA THR A 140 -5.44 -9.97 -9.87
C THR A 140 -5.04 -11.42 -10.07
N ALA A 141 -4.03 -11.87 -9.33
CA ALA A 141 -3.64 -13.27 -9.29
C ALA A 141 -4.65 -14.10 -8.49
N VAL A 142 -5.09 -15.19 -9.11
CA VAL A 142 -5.88 -16.23 -8.45
C VAL A 142 -5.18 -17.58 -8.58
N GLY A 143 -5.34 -18.43 -7.59
CA GLY A 143 -4.72 -19.75 -7.53
C GLY A 143 -5.59 -20.73 -6.78
N PRO A 144 -5.21 -22.02 -6.72
CA PRO A 144 -5.95 -23.03 -5.96
C PRO A 144 -6.26 -22.57 -4.53
N ASN A 145 -7.46 -22.88 -4.05
CA ASN A 145 -7.89 -22.53 -2.69
C ASN A 145 -7.00 -23.25 -1.66
N HIS A 146 -6.11 -22.47 -1.04
CA HIS A 146 -5.18 -22.94 -0.02
C HIS A 146 -5.29 -22.11 1.26
N TYR A 147 -6.08 -21.03 1.27
CA TYR A 147 -6.20 -20.16 2.42
C TYR A 147 -7.26 -20.69 3.39
N PRO A 148 -6.90 -21.18 4.58
CA PRO A 148 -7.82 -21.94 5.42
C PRO A 148 -8.86 -21.09 6.16
N ARG A 149 -8.77 -19.75 6.08
CA ARG A 149 -9.56 -18.81 6.90
C ARG A 149 -10.49 -17.93 6.08
N GLY A 150 -10.76 -18.32 4.86
CA GLY A 150 -11.68 -17.60 3.99
C GLY A 150 -11.70 -18.21 2.60
N ILE A 151 -12.55 -17.66 1.76
CA ILE A 151 -12.68 -18.00 0.36
C ILE A 151 -12.65 -16.74 -0.48
N LEU A 152 -12.33 -16.89 -1.76
CA LEU A 152 -12.63 -15.90 -2.77
C LEU A 152 -14.15 -15.79 -2.98
N LEU A 153 -14.64 -14.57 -2.91
CA LEU A 153 -15.99 -14.17 -3.26
C LEU A 153 -15.97 -13.44 -4.61
N ARG A 154 -16.97 -13.72 -5.44
CA ARG A 154 -17.14 -13.04 -6.72
C ARG A 154 -18.60 -12.71 -7.02
N GLY A 155 -18.85 -11.79 -7.95
CA GLY A 155 -20.19 -11.50 -8.50
C GLY A 155 -20.77 -12.68 -9.30
N GLY A 156 -21.18 -13.76 -8.64
CA GLY A 156 -21.65 -15.01 -9.25
C GLY A 156 -21.66 -16.16 -8.23
N PRO A 157 -21.90 -17.42 -8.64
CA PRO A 157 -21.77 -18.54 -7.73
C PRO A 157 -20.34 -18.60 -7.18
N ASP A 158 -20.25 -18.70 -5.84
CA ASP A 158 -19.01 -18.84 -5.11
C ASP A 158 -18.22 -20.03 -5.67
N THR A 159 -16.93 -19.82 -5.87
CA THR A 159 -16.03 -20.90 -6.28
C THR A 159 -15.14 -21.22 -5.10
N ASP A 160 -15.42 -22.35 -4.46
CA ASP A 160 -14.59 -22.94 -3.40
C ASP A 160 -13.22 -23.40 -3.90
N GLN A 161 -12.88 -23.18 -5.18
CA GLN A 161 -11.68 -23.70 -5.82
C GLN A 161 -10.53 -22.70 -5.90
N PHE A 162 -10.78 -21.41 -5.67
CA PHE A 162 -9.76 -20.38 -5.84
C PHE A 162 -9.67 -19.42 -4.64
N ASP A 163 -8.47 -18.88 -4.44
CA ASP A 163 -8.18 -17.71 -3.61
C ASP A 163 -7.38 -16.68 -4.42
N VAL A 164 -7.40 -15.42 -3.97
CA VAL A 164 -6.45 -14.43 -4.47
C VAL A 164 -5.13 -14.51 -3.72
N TRP A 165 -4.06 -14.09 -4.40
CA TRP A 165 -2.80 -13.79 -3.73
C TRP A 165 -2.98 -12.52 -2.92
N PHE A 166 -2.80 -12.58 -1.60
CA PHE A 166 -2.96 -11.40 -0.75
C PHE A 166 -2.09 -11.44 0.51
N ARG A 167 -1.88 -10.25 1.08
CA ARG A 167 -1.35 -10.03 2.43
C ARG A 167 -2.07 -8.85 3.06
N GLU A 168 -2.27 -8.89 4.36
CA GLU A 168 -2.75 -7.76 5.12
C GLU A 168 -2.03 -7.65 6.46
N GLY A 169 -2.18 -6.51 7.11
CA GLY A 169 -1.70 -6.33 8.48
C GLY A 169 -1.72 -4.88 8.90
N ILE A 170 -0.89 -4.56 9.88
CA ILE A 170 -0.79 -3.22 10.47
C ILE A 170 0.51 -2.53 10.06
N ILE A 171 0.45 -1.21 9.92
CA ILE A 171 1.64 -0.37 9.83
C ILE A 171 2.03 0.00 11.25
N ASP A 172 3.27 -0.29 11.65
CA ASP A 172 3.76 0.05 12.98
C ASP A 172 3.79 1.59 13.12
N PRO A 173 3.03 2.17 14.05
CA PRO A 173 3.06 3.61 14.28
C PRO A 173 4.33 4.06 15.00
N THR A 174 5.17 3.14 15.49
CA THR A 174 6.41 3.45 16.21
C THR A 174 7.31 4.31 15.32
N PRO A 175 7.67 5.54 15.75
CA PRO A 175 8.63 6.34 15.00
C PRO A 175 9.96 5.59 14.96
N THR A 176 10.43 5.23 13.76
CA THR A 176 11.82 4.76 13.62
C THR A 176 12.72 5.89 14.14
N LEU A 177 13.32 5.72 15.32
CA LEU A 177 14.20 6.74 15.87
C LEU A 177 15.25 7.08 14.81
N GLN A 178 15.44 8.38 14.57
CA GLN A 178 16.49 8.84 13.69
C GLN A 178 17.82 8.35 14.28
N ALA A 179 18.50 7.42 13.60
CA ALA A 179 19.88 7.12 13.94
C ALA A 179 20.70 8.39 13.72
N SER A 180 20.92 9.16 14.77
CA SER A 180 21.93 10.21 14.80
C SER A 180 23.26 9.59 15.18
N TRP A 181 24.36 10.23 14.78
CA TRP A 181 25.69 9.88 15.28
C TRP A 181 25.75 9.82 16.81
N GLY A 182 24.92 10.62 17.50
CA GLY A 182 24.74 10.56 18.95
C GLY A 182 24.09 9.25 19.43
N SER A 183 23.04 8.79 18.74
CA SER A 183 22.33 7.54 19.08
C SER A 183 23.17 6.28 18.85
N LEU A 184 24.08 6.28 17.86
CA LEU A 184 25.00 5.19 17.60
C LEU A 184 26.09 5.10 18.68
N LYS A 185 26.68 6.24 19.05
CA LYS A 185 27.71 6.27 20.12
C LYS A 185 27.17 5.84 21.49
N ALA A 186 25.89 6.09 21.77
CA ALA A 186 25.25 5.66 23.01
C ALA A 186 25.06 4.14 23.13
N ARG A 187 25.03 3.41 22.01
CA ARG A 187 24.85 1.94 21.97
C ARG A 187 26.14 1.13 22.17
N TYR A 188 27.31 1.77 22.11
CA TYR A 188 28.62 1.13 22.21
C TYR A 188 29.42 1.62 23.44
N ARG A 189 28.73 1.92 24.54
CA ARG A 189 29.35 2.19 25.85
C ARG A 189 29.11 1.06 26.82
#